data_AF-A0A6J1PNR0-F1
#
_entry.id   AF-A0A6J1PNR0-F1
#
_cell.length_a   1.000
_cell.length_b   1.000
_cell.length_c   1.000
_cell.angle_alpha   90.00
_cell.angle_beta   90.00
_cell.angle_gamma   90.00
#
_symmetry.space_group_name_H-M   'P 1'
#
loop_
_entity.id
_entity.type
_entity.pdbx_description
1 polymer ?
#
loop_
_entity_poly.entity_id
_entity_poly.type
_entity_poly.pdbx_seq_one_letter_code
_entity_poly.pdbx_strand_id
1 'polypeptide(L)'
;MRRLDFVRWYEATIENNYIDVEFHEADPIRVSIYEVYNPGNVIQIWAQDPNKQWFQLWNGSSQIVPPTSRLFSPPLSHPCYFKTKMLRLVFENSSPKSYTKLDAVMLIGTSDLILPRYPRESLQNLLKNFNCMYSPCHDDVHNLTADLKSAYSDIVHLQQNFPEYCFICKRGLWICQEVILAGYAQPVRQRDSRRILLKSHSNYAKRMKLFSDESKVLLRCSLSALPDEMLLKILKNLDLTTLCRMSKINRRFNYLTRDPELYTRLNMRNVSPICINIFRYFTSRCKYLQQLDLTASKFHVKNFVKFLDNCGRRLTHLRLSYC
;
A
#
# COMPACT_ATOMS: atom_id res chain seq x y z
N MET A 1 4.17 11.33 -18.79
CA MET A 1 5.33 10.40 -18.64
C MET A 1 5.52 10.14 -17.15
N ARG A 2 5.00 9.03 -16.60
CA ARG A 2 5.15 8.66 -15.19
C ARG A 2 6.09 7.47 -15.09
N ARG A 3 7.18 7.68 -14.36
CA ARG A 3 8.26 6.72 -14.08
C ARG A 3 7.75 5.79 -12.97
N LEU A 4 7.71 4.50 -13.25
CA LEU A 4 7.70 3.48 -12.20
C LEU A 4 9.16 3.38 -11.78
N ASP A 5 9.50 3.98 -10.65
CA ASP A 5 10.82 3.77 -10.06
C ASP A 5 10.81 2.39 -9.41
N PHE A 6 11.19 1.38 -10.20
CA PHE A 6 11.76 0.15 -9.67
C PHE A 6 13.04 0.54 -8.94
N VAL A 7 13.07 0.34 -7.63
CA VAL A 7 14.29 0.48 -6.83
C VAL A 7 15.36 -0.41 -7.45
N ARG A 8 16.36 0.21 -8.10
CA ARG A 8 17.63 -0.45 -8.37
C ARG A 8 18.26 -0.70 -7.01
N TRP A 9 18.42 -1.96 -6.65
CA TRP A 9 19.34 -2.34 -5.59
C TRP A 9 20.73 -1.87 -6.02
N TYR A 10 21.17 -0.71 -5.52
CA TYR A 10 22.60 -0.50 -5.39
C TYR A 10 23.07 -1.53 -4.36
N GLU A 11 24.08 -2.31 -4.71
CA GLU A 11 24.88 -3.02 -3.71
C GLU A 11 25.41 -1.94 -2.76
N ALA A 12 24.69 -1.73 -1.65
CA ALA A 12 25.07 -0.78 -0.63
C ALA A 12 26.35 -1.33 -0.01
N THR A 13 27.44 -0.57 -0.13
CA THR A 13 28.67 -0.79 0.62
C THR A 13 28.33 -0.91 2.12
N ILE A 14 28.98 -1.86 2.79
CA ILE A 14 28.78 -2.34 4.17
C ILE A 14 29.09 -1.24 5.25
N GLU A 15 29.02 0.04 4.90
CA GLU A 15 29.38 1.14 5.81
C GLU A 15 28.18 1.70 6.59
N ASN A 16 26.94 1.36 6.21
CA ASN A 16 25.74 1.94 6.81
C ASN A 16 24.68 0.87 7.10
N ASN A 17 24.30 0.69 8.36
CA ASN A 17 23.21 -0.20 8.79
C ASN A 17 21.83 0.40 8.53
N TYR A 18 21.65 1.09 7.42
CA TYR A 18 20.36 1.68 7.08
C TYR A 18 20.09 1.62 5.59
N ILE A 19 18.81 1.67 5.24
CA ILE A 19 18.36 1.90 3.87
C ILE A 19 17.49 3.14 3.81
N ASP A 20 17.68 3.93 2.76
CA ASP A 20 16.83 5.07 2.44
C ASP A 20 15.86 4.66 1.32
N VAL A 21 14.57 4.91 1.53
CA VAL A 21 13.49 4.53 0.61
C VAL A 21 12.69 5.76 0.24
N GLU A 22 12.58 6.02 -1.06
CA GLU A 22 11.83 7.15 -1.62
C GLU A 22 10.38 6.77 -1.95
N PHE A 23 9.45 7.68 -1.67
CA PHE A 23 8.01 7.54 -1.83
C PHE A 23 7.41 8.81 -2.46
N HIS A 24 6.14 8.69 -2.87
CA HIS A 24 5.33 9.87 -3.09
C HIS A 24 5.12 10.66 -1.79
N GLU A 25 5.13 11.98 -1.92
CA GLU A 25 5.01 12.89 -0.79
C GLU A 25 3.69 12.69 -0.03
N ALA A 26 3.78 12.43 1.27
CA ALA A 26 2.60 12.25 2.13
C ALA A 26 2.89 12.67 3.57
N ASP A 27 1.83 12.99 4.32
CA ASP A 27 1.85 13.07 5.79
C ASP A 27 1.73 11.63 6.36
N PRO A 28 2.79 11.07 6.97
CA PRO A 28 2.80 9.68 7.44
C PRO A 28 1.73 9.35 8.48
N ILE A 29 1.02 8.26 8.26
CA ILE A 29 0.06 7.65 9.20
C ILE A 29 0.62 6.33 9.72
N ARG A 30 1.12 5.48 8.82
CA ARG A 30 1.68 4.17 9.14
C ARG A 30 2.83 3.84 8.19
N VAL A 31 3.85 3.18 8.73
CA VAL A 31 4.89 2.51 7.95
C VAL A 31 4.74 1.02 8.20
N SER A 32 4.67 0.24 7.13
CA SER A 32 4.55 -1.22 7.17
C SER A 32 5.70 -1.85 6.40
N ILE A 33 6.39 -2.80 7.02
CA ILE A 33 7.63 -3.39 6.54
C ILE A 33 7.40 -4.90 6.38
N TYR A 34 7.61 -5.42 5.17
CA TYR A 34 7.46 -6.84 4.87
C TYR A 34 8.80 -7.53 5.06
N GLU A 35 9.02 -8.10 6.24
CA GLU A 35 10.24 -8.84 6.58
C GLU A 35 10.08 -10.30 6.15
N VAL A 36 11.00 -10.83 5.34
CA VAL A 36 10.89 -12.19 4.76
C VAL A 36 11.98 -13.15 5.22
N TYR A 37 13.11 -12.64 5.72
CA TYR A 37 14.18 -13.47 6.27
C TYR A 37 14.85 -12.74 7.43
N ASN A 38 15.09 -13.47 8.53
CA ASN A 38 15.62 -12.94 9.80
C ASN A 38 14.93 -11.63 10.25
N PRO A 39 13.60 -11.64 10.44
CA PRO A 39 12.86 -10.45 10.88
C PRO A 39 13.29 -9.98 12.27
N GLY A 40 12.99 -8.73 12.62
CA GLY A 40 13.20 -8.22 13.98
C GLY A 40 14.33 -7.22 14.14
N ASN A 41 15.18 -7.03 13.12
CA ASN A 41 16.35 -6.15 13.25
C ASN A 41 16.08 -4.68 12.91
N VAL A 42 14.88 -4.30 12.43
CA VAL A 42 14.57 -2.88 12.23
C VAL A 42 14.39 -2.21 13.60
N ILE A 43 15.29 -1.29 13.95
CA ILE A 43 15.33 -0.61 15.26
C ILE A 43 14.88 0.84 15.21
N GLN A 44 14.98 1.51 14.05
CA GLN A 44 14.52 2.88 13.91
C GLN A 44 13.89 3.14 12.54
N ILE A 45 12.94 4.08 12.53
CA ILE A 45 12.36 4.65 11.31
C ILE A 45 12.50 6.16 11.42
N TRP A 46 13.14 6.77 10.43
CA TRP A 46 13.25 8.22 10.29
C TRP A 46 12.55 8.68 9.03
N ALA A 47 12.09 9.93 9.02
CA ALA A 47 11.55 10.61 7.87
C ALA A 47 12.34 11.89 7.59
N GLN A 48 12.59 12.16 6.32
CA GLN A 48 13.23 13.40 5.90
C GLN A 48 12.17 14.49 5.64
N ASP A 49 12.38 15.67 6.18
CA ASP A 49 11.53 16.84 5.92
C ASP A 49 11.90 17.53 4.58
N PRO A 50 11.12 18.53 4.13
CA PRO A 50 11.45 19.30 2.92
C PRO A 50 12.80 20.04 2.97
N ASN A 51 13.32 20.32 4.17
CA ASN A 51 14.62 20.96 4.38
C ASN A 51 15.78 19.94 4.44
N LYS A 52 15.51 18.66 4.14
CA LYS A 52 16.46 17.54 4.19
C LYS A 52 16.94 17.18 5.60
N GLN A 53 16.24 17.61 6.64
CA GLN A 53 16.48 17.24 8.03
C GLN A 53 15.78 15.92 8.36
N TRP A 54 16.44 15.07 9.14
CA TRP A 54 15.90 13.77 9.54
C TRP A 54 15.20 13.87 10.89
N PHE A 55 13.96 13.39 10.95
CA PHE A 55 13.17 13.31 12.17
C PHE A 55 12.79 11.85 12.45
N GLN A 56 12.94 11.43 13.69
CA GLN A 56 12.66 10.06 14.10
C GLN A 56 11.15 9.84 14.21
N LEU A 57 10.61 8.93 13.39
CA LEU A 57 9.22 8.50 13.48
C LEU A 57 9.05 7.35 14.45
N TRP A 58 10.02 6.46 14.61
CA TRP A 58 9.94 5.35 15.56
C TRP A 58 11.32 4.90 16.00
N ASN A 59 11.41 4.40 17.22
CA ASN A 59 12.61 3.82 17.81
C ASN A 59 12.22 2.67 18.75
N GLY A 60 12.92 1.56 18.65
CA GLY A 60 12.76 0.37 19.47
C GLY A 60 14.03 -0.47 19.51
N SER A 61 14.01 -1.55 20.30
CA SER A 61 15.06 -2.56 20.28
C SER A 61 14.81 -3.59 19.19
N SER A 62 15.86 -4.33 18.84
CA SER A 62 15.70 -5.54 18.04
C SER A 62 14.78 -6.54 18.74
N GLN A 63 14.01 -7.27 17.95
CA GLN A 63 12.95 -8.14 18.42
C GLN A 63 13.32 -9.60 18.14
N ILE A 64 13.28 -10.43 19.17
CA ILE A 64 13.40 -11.88 19.01
C ILE A 64 12.04 -12.39 18.56
N VAL A 65 11.93 -12.69 17.27
CA VAL A 65 10.72 -13.20 16.65
C VAL A 65 10.97 -14.52 15.91
N PRO A 66 9.92 -15.32 15.66
CA PRO A 66 10.07 -16.55 14.88
C PRO A 66 10.72 -16.26 13.51
N PRO A 67 11.56 -17.18 12.98
CA PRO A 67 12.25 -17.02 11.71
C PRO A 67 11.30 -17.25 10.50
N THR A 68 10.14 -16.63 10.53
CA THR A 68 9.09 -16.68 9.51
C THR A 68 8.82 -15.29 8.97
N SER A 69 8.30 -15.17 7.76
CA SER A 69 7.93 -13.86 7.23
C SER A 69 6.87 -13.19 8.11
N ARG A 70 6.99 -11.87 8.28
CA ARG A 70 6.01 -11.08 9.03
C ARG A 70 5.82 -9.69 8.42
N LEU A 71 4.67 -9.09 8.73
CA LEU A 71 4.40 -7.69 8.47
C LEU A 71 4.68 -6.90 9.74
N PHE A 72 5.71 -6.08 9.75
CA PHE A 72 6.06 -5.24 10.89
C PHE A 72 5.54 -3.80 10.68
N SER A 73 4.61 -3.35 11.53
CA SER A 73 4.06 -2.00 11.50
C SER A 73 4.15 -1.36 12.90
N PRO A 74 5.25 -0.70 13.26
CA PRO A 74 5.38 -0.09 14.58
C PRO A 74 4.53 1.18 14.73
N PRO A 75 4.13 1.54 15.97
CA PRO A 75 3.45 2.81 16.23
C PRO A 75 4.38 4.00 16.03
N LEU A 76 4.01 4.93 15.16
CA LEU A 76 4.80 6.14 14.93
C LEU A 76 4.64 7.14 16.09
N SER A 77 5.74 7.77 16.44
CA SER A 77 5.92 8.73 17.52
C SER A 77 5.42 10.09 17.04
N HIS A 78 4.15 10.41 17.33
CA HIS A 78 3.51 11.71 17.12
C HIS A 78 3.05 12.02 15.68
N PRO A 79 2.12 13.00 15.50
CA PRO A 79 1.77 13.50 14.18
C PRO A 79 3.03 14.07 13.52
N CYS A 80 3.35 13.55 12.34
CA CYS A 80 4.38 14.14 11.51
C CYS A 80 3.81 15.46 10.95
N TYR A 81 4.25 16.60 11.47
CA TYR A 81 3.77 17.92 11.04
C TYR A 81 4.35 18.37 9.69
N PHE A 82 5.03 17.47 8.99
CA PHE A 82 5.63 17.69 7.68
C PHE A 82 5.35 16.49 6.77
N LYS A 83 5.28 16.75 5.47
CA LYS A 83 5.19 15.69 4.48
C LYS A 83 6.58 15.15 4.19
N THR A 84 6.69 13.85 4.02
CA THR A 84 7.95 13.20 3.65
C THR A 84 7.83 12.51 2.30
N LYS A 85 8.94 12.50 1.57
CA LYS A 85 9.17 11.64 0.41
C LYS A 85 10.21 10.55 0.70
N MET A 86 10.86 10.57 1.86
CA MET A 86 12.00 9.70 2.12
C MET A 86 11.95 9.18 3.55
N LEU A 87 12.03 7.85 3.66
CA LEU A 87 12.18 7.16 4.94
C LEU A 87 13.57 6.55 5.02
N ARG A 88 14.12 6.52 6.23
CA ARG A 88 15.33 5.75 6.56
C ARG A 88 14.97 4.66 7.55
N LEU A 89 15.22 3.41 7.19
CA LEU A 89 15.09 2.27 8.07
C LEU A 89 16.48 1.91 8.60
N VAL A 90 16.65 1.95 9.91
CA VAL A 90 17.91 1.60 10.57
C VAL A 90 17.79 0.20 11.14
N PHE A 91 18.79 -0.63 10.86
CA PHE A 91 18.90 -2.00 11.32
C PHE A 91 19.88 -2.10 12.48
N GLU A 92 19.63 -3.03 13.38
CA GLU A 92 20.61 -3.43 14.38
C GLU A 92 21.86 -3.98 13.67
N ASN A 93 23.02 -3.54 14.14
CA ASN A 93 24.35 -3.98 13.69
C ASN A 93 24.38 -5.51 13.65
N SER A 94 24.27 -6.08 12.46
CA SER A 94 24.17 -7.52 12.28
C SER A 94 25.46 -8.03 11.66
N SER A 95 26.02 -9.07 12.26
CA SER A 95 27.03 -9.89 11.59
C SER A 95 26.51 -10.36 10.22
N PRO A 96 27.36 -10.76 9.27
CA PRO A 96 26.91 -11.30 7.97
C PRO A 96 25.91 -12.46 8.06
N LYS A 97 25.85 -13.14 9.21
CA LYS A 97 24.92 -14.24 9.50
C LYS A 97 23.53 -13.79 9.96
N SER A 98 23.33 -12.51 10.26
CA SER A 98 22.08 -11.95 10.79
C SER A 98 21.44 -10.88 9.88
N TYR A 99 21.75 -10.87 8.58
CA TYR A 99 21.12 -9.94 7.65
C TYR A 99 19.59 -10.14 7.61
N THR A 100 18.84 -9.05 7.72
CA THR A 100 17.38 -9.06 7.50
C THR A 100 17.09 -8.82 6.04
N LYS A 101 16.22 -9.65 5.45
CA LYS A 101 15.71 -9.43 4.11
C LYS A 101 14.32 -8.81 4.18
N LEU A 102 14.16 -7.68 3.49
CA LEU A 102 12.87 -7.03 3.25
C LEU A 102 12.38 -7.35 1.84
N ASP A 103 11.07 -7.55 1.70
CA ASP A 103 10.41 -7.68 0.40
C ASP A 103 9.86 -6.33 -0.09
N ALA A 104 9.25 -5.58 0.82
CA ALA A 104 8.68 -4.26 0.53
C ALA A 104 8.60 -3.37 1.79
N VAL A 105 8.51 -2.07 1.55
CA VAL A 105 8.18 -1.06 2.55
C VAL A 105 7.00 -0.25 2.03
N MET A 106 5.96 -0.11 2.83
CA MET A 106 4.76 0.63 2.49
C MET A 106 4.59 1.83 3.42
N LEU A 107 4.50 3.01 2.84
CA LEU A 107 4.10 4.24 3.52
C LEU A 107 2.61 4.49 3.27
N ILE A 108 1.82 4.45 4.34
CA ILE A 108 0.43 4.90 4.33
C ILE A 108 0.41 6.32 4.90
N GLY A 109 -0.12 7.26 4.13
CA GLY A 109 -0.22 8.66 4.53
C GLY A 109 -1.29 9.41 3.75
N THR A 110 -1.52 10.66 4.13
CA THR A 110 -2.52 11.55 3.51
C THR A 110 -1.86 12.72 2.78
N SER A 111 -2.60 13.34 1.86
CA SER A 111 -2.15 14.56 1.18
C SER A 111 -2.23 15.80 2.05
N ASP A 112 -3.00 15.77 3.13
CA ASP A 112 -3.13 16.84 4.11
C ASP A 112 -3.02 16.24 5.51
N LEU A 113 -2.62 17.07 6.48
CA LEU A 113 -2.50 16.65 7.87
C LEU A 113 -3.89 16.25 8.39
N ILE A 114 -4.00 15.02 8.88
CA ILE A 114 -5.19 14.57 9.60
C ILE A 114 -4.93 14.61 11.10
N LEU A 115 -5.90 15.10 11.86
CA LEU A 115 -5.84 15.15 13.31
C LEU A 115 -7.03 14.40 13.91
N PRO A 116 -6.82 13.69 15.02
CA PRO A 116 -7.90 13.11 15.81
C PRO A 116 -8.86 14.20 16.26
N ARG A 117 -10.15 13.89 16.25
CA ARG A 117 -11.20 14.83 16.67
C ARG A 117 -11.20 15.08 18.17
N TYR A 118 -10.71 14.11 18.93
CA TYR A 118 -10.62 14.15 20.39
C TYR A 118 -9.15 14.41 20.79
N PRO A 119 -8.82 15.56 21.40
CA PRO A 119 -7.43 15.97 21.65
C PRO A 119 -6.62 15.04 22.55
N ARG A 120 -7.29 14.22 23.38
CA ARG A 120 -6.64 13.25 24.28
C ARG A 120 -6.30 11.93 23.61
N GLU A 121 -6.75 11.73 22.36
CA GLU A 121 -6.56 10.51 21.62
C GLU A 121 -5.58 10.75 20.48
N SER A 122 -4.52 9.94 20.40
CA SER A 122 -3.59 10.00 19.28
C SER A 122 -4.12 9.15 18.12
N LEU A 123 -3.72 9.49 16.88
CA LEU A 123 -4.08 8.68 15.71
C LEU A 123 -3.60 7.22 15.86
N GLN A 124 -2.46 7.00 16.51
CA GLN A 124 -1.98 5.66 16.79
C GLN A 124 -2.83 4.91 17.81
N ASN A 125 -3.37 5.59 18.81
CA ASN A 125 -4.28 4.97 19.77
C ASN A 125 -5.61 4.61 19.09
N LEU A 126 -6.14 5.48 18.21
CA LEU A 126 -7.30 5.15 17.37
C LEU A 126 -7.06 3.89 16.53
N LEU A 127 -5.92 3.83 15.83
CA LEU A 127 -5.57 2.67 15.00
C LEU A 127 -5.39 1.40 15.84
N LYS A 128 -4.76 1.49 17.01
CA LYS A 128 -4.68 0.37 17.97
C LYS A 128 -6.08 -0.10 18.40
N ASN A 129 -6.95 0.83 18.76
CA ASN A 129 -8.32 0.51 19.19
C ASN A 129 -9.10 -0.21 18.09
N PHE A 130 -9.03 0.29 16.84
CA PHE A 130 -9.66 -0.37 15.71
C PHE A 130 -9.06 -1.75 15.44
N ASN A 131 -7.73 -1.90 15.56
CA ASN A 131 -7.08 -3.17 15.36
C ASN A 131 -7.58 -4.23 16.35
N CYS A 132 -7.71 -3.87 17.63
CA CYS A 132 -8.27 -4.74 18.68
C CYS A 132 -9.71 -5.21 18.39
N MET A 133 -10.49 -4.48 17.58
CA MET A 133 -11.84 -4.90 17.19
C MET A 133 -11.84 -6.10 16.23
N TYR A 134 -10.80 -6.23 15.42
CA TYR A 134 -10.69 -7.26 14.37
C TYR A 134 -9.70 -8.37 14.73
N SER A 135 -8.76 -8.10 15.63
CA SER A 135 -7.75 -9.05 16.08
C SER A 135 -7.55 -8.89 17.60
N PRO A 136 -8.36 -9.57 18.44
CA PRO A 136 -8.33 -9.40 19.89
C PRO A 136 -7.13 -10.08 20.57
N CYS A 137 -6.37 -10.90 19.86
CA CYS A 137 -5.24 -11.67 20.39
C CYS A 137 -3.95 -11.32 19.62
N HIS A 138 -3.05 -10.55 20.24
CA HIS A 138 -1.71 -10.32 19.71
C HIS A 138 -0.67 -10.84 20.70
N ASP A 139 0.11 -11.82 20.27
CA ASP A 139 1.33 -12.23 20.98
C ASP A 139 2.49 -11.25 20.74
N ASP A 140 2.42 -10.44 19.65
CA ASP A 140 3.43 -9.45 19.28
C ASP A 140 3.03 -8.03 19.76
N VAL A 141 3.37 -7.71 21.00
CA VAL A 141 3.06 -6.41 21.66
C VAL A 141 3.72 -5.22 20.94
N HIS A 142 4.72 -5.47 20.09
CA HIS A 142 5.51 -4.43 19.42
C HIS A 142 4.98 -4.07 18.03
N ASN A 143 4.01 -4.82 17.53
CA ASN A 143 3.50 -4.70 16.17
C ASN A 143 2.03 -4.31 16.16
N LEU A 144 1.68 -3.22 15.48
CA LEU A 144 0.29 -2.79 15.35
C LEU A 144 -0.55 -3.75 14.50
N THR A 145 0.08 -4.59 13.67
CA THR A 145 -0.59 -5.45 12.70
C THR A 145 0.10 -6.80 12.58
N ALA A 146 -0.09 -7.69 13.57
CA ALA A 146 0.52 -9.03 13.52
C ALA A 146 -0.18 -9.96 12.51
N ASP A 147 -1.50 -9.82 12.31
CA ASP A 147 -2.27 -10.66 11.38
C ASP A 147 -2.29 -10.09 9.96
N LEU A 148 -1.66 -10.81 9.02
CA LEU A 148 -1.65 -10.48 7.59
C LEU A 148 -3.07 -10.44 6.98
N LYS A 149 -4.04 -11.22 7.49
CA LYS A 149 -5.41 -11.25 6.93
C LYS A 149 -6.19 -9.98 7.22
N SER A 150 -5.95 -9.37 8.38
CA SER A 150 -6.66 -8.18 8.87
C SER A 150 -5.76 -6.94 9.00
N ALA A 151 -4.54 -6.98 8.46
CA ALA A 151 -3.49 -5.97 8.63
C ALA A 151 -3.89 -4.52 8.30
N TYR A 152 -4.94 -4.32 7.51
CA TYR A 152 -5.41 -2.99 7.11
C TYR A 152 -6.87 -2.72 7.49
N SER A 153 -7.51 -3.61 8.24
CA SER A 153 -8.91 -3.44 8.64
C SER A 153 -9.10 -2.17 9.48
N ASP A 154 -8.12 -1.79 10.28
CA ASP A 154 -8.09 -0.54 11.04
C ASP A 154 -8.02 0.72 10.15
N ILE A 155 -7.22 0.70 9.08
CA ILE A 155 -7.17 1.77 8.08
C ILE A 155 -8.48 1.86 7.31
N VAL A 156 -9.04 0.72 6.89
CA VAL A 156 -10.34 0.67 6.21
C VAL A 156 -11.45 1.22 7.12
N HIS A 157 -11.44 0.84 8.40
CA HIS A 157 -12.38 1.35 9.39
C HIS A 157 -12.26 2.87 9.56
N LEU A 158 -11.03 3.38 9.71
CA LEU A 158 -10.77 4.82 9.79
C LEU A 158 -11.26 5.55 8.53
N GLN A 159 -11.08 4.98 7.34
CA GLN A 159 -11.56 5.57 6.08
C GLN A 159 -13.09 5.64 6.01
N GLN A 160 -13.77 4.58 6.45
CA GLN A 160 -15.23 4.50 6.45
C GLN A 160 -15.86 5.46 7.47
N ASN A 161 -15.22 5.63 8.63
CA ASN A 161 -15.71 6.44 9.74
C ASN A 161 -14.89 7.73 9.94
N PHE A 162 -14.20 8.20 8.89
CA PHE A 162 -13.30 9.35 8.97
C PHE A 162 -13.91 10.59 9.65
N PRO A 163 -15.12 11.07 9.29
CA PRO A 163 -15.68 12.29 9.89
C PRO A 163 -16.05 12.15 11.38
N GLU A 164 -16.14 10.93 11.90
CA GLU A 164 -16.39 10.65 13.31
C GLU A 164 -15.10 10.81 14.13
N TYR A 165 -13.99 10.28 13.62
CA TYR A 165 -12.74 10.17 14.38
C TYR A 165 -11.69 11.22 14.04
N CYS A 166 -11.70 11.79 12.84
CA CYS A 166 -10.65 12.67 12.33
C CYS A 166 -11.19 13.87 11.55
N PHE A 167 -10.35 14.89 11.41
CA PHE A 167 -10.58 16.01 10.50
C PHE A 167 -9.31 16.37 9.75
N ILE A 168 -9.46 17.02 8.59
CA ILE A 168 -8.34 17.47 7.76
C ILE A 168 -7.98 18.90 8.20
N CYS A 169 -6.73 19.13 8.61
CA CYS A 169 -6.17 20.45 8.84
C CYS A 169 -5.47 20.92 7.56
N LYS A 170 -6.06 21.90 6.86
CA LYS A 170 -5.40 22.58 5.74
C LYS A 170 -4.31 23.50 6.30
N ARG A 171 -3.05 23.27 5.90
CA ARG A 171 -1.90 24.10 6.30
C ARG A 171 -2.14 25.53 5.81
N GLY A 172 -2.18 26.50 6.74
CA GLY A 172 -2.44 27.92 6.47
C GLY A 172 -3.49 28.58 7.38
N LEU A 173 -4.26 27.80 8.15
CA LEU A 173 -5.14 28.32 9.19
C LEU A 173 -4.43 28.27 10.55
N TRP A 174 -4.15 29.45 11.13
CA TRP A 174 -3.59 29.67 12.47
C TRP A 174 -4.35 28.94 13.60
N ILE A 175 -5.53 28.40 13.32
CA ILE A 175 -6.43 27.70 14.24
C ILE A 175 -5.86 26.35 14.70
N CYS A 176 -5.03 25.66 13.89
CA CYS A 176 -4.49 24.35 14.31
C CYS A 176 -3.45 24.52 15.45
N GLN A 177 -2.75 25.65 15.53
CA GLN A 177 -1.69 25.84 16.53
C GLN A 177 -2.25 26.11 17.94
N GLU A 178 -3.36 26.84 18.07
CA GLU A 178 -4.03 27.07 19.36
C GLU A 178 -4.70 25.81 19.92
N VAL A 179 -5.32 24.98 19.06
CA VAL A 179 -5.93 23.70 19.48
C VAL A 179 -4.86 22.70 19.94
N ILE A 180 -3.70 22.70 19.29
CA ILE A 180 -2.54 21.87 19.68
C ILE A 180 -1.95 22.37 21.01
N LEU A 181 -1.70 23.67 21.18
CA LEU A 181 -1.11 24.19 22.42
C LEU A 181 -2.04 24.05 23.64
N ALA A 182 -3.35 24.20 23.46
CA ALA A 182 -4.32 24.06 24.56
C ALA A 182 -4.55 22.60 24.99
N GLY A 183 -4.35 21.62 24.09
CA GLY A 183 -4.51 20.19 24.38
C GLY A 183 -3.28 19.53 25.01
N TYR A 184 -2.07 20.05 24.73
CA TYR A 184 -0.79 19.50 25.20
C TYR A 184 -0.22 20.17 26.46
N ALA A 185 -0.82 21.26 26.95
CA ALA A 185 -0.46 21.85 28.23
C ALA A 185 -0.85 20.89 29.38
N GLN A 186 0.11 20.09 29.84
CA GLN A 186 -0.03 19.42 31.13
C GLN A 186 -0.19 20.50 32.22
N PRO A 187 -1.22 20.44 33.08
CA PRO A 187 -1.16 21.19 34.32
C PRO A 187 -0.15 20.48 35.21
N VAL A 188 1.05 21.05 35.29
CA VAL A 188 1.88 20.91 36.49
C VAL A 188 0.97 21.25 37.68
N ARG A 189 0.96 20.37 38.67
CA ARG A 189 0.14 20.45 39.87
C ARG A 189 0.08 21.87 40.43
N GLN A 190 -1.09 22.49 40.40
CA GLN A 190 -1.58 23.28 41.52
C GLN A 190 -3.11 23.46 41.40
N ARG A 191 -3.77 23.28 42.55
CA ARG A 191 -5.17 23.62 42.78
C ARG A 191 -5.40 25.06 42.30
N ASP A 192 -6.40 25.27 41.44
CA ASP A 192 -7.52 26.14 41.78
C ASP A 192 -8.57 26.19 40.66
N SER A 193 -9.83 26.09 41.09
CA SER A 193 -11.04 26.24 40.29
C SER A 193 -11.11 27.63 39.65
N ARG A 194 -11.39 27.71 38.34
CA ARG A 194 -12.25 28.77 37.77
C ARG A 194 -12.80 28.39 36.40
N ARG A 195 -14.13 28.47 36.31
CA ARG A 195 -14.99 28.30 35.14
C ARG A 195 -14.61 29.28 34.04
N ILE A 196 -14.45 28.80 32.80
CA ILE A 196 -14.63 29.62 31.59
C ILE A 196 -15.74 28.98 30.76
N LEU A 197 -16.90 29.62 30.78
CA LEU A 197 -18.09 29.27 30.01
C LEU A 197 -17.83 29.45 28.50
N LEU A 198 -17.92 28.38 27.72
CA LEU A 198 -17.91 28.41 26.25
C LEU A 198 -19.28 28.85 25.70
N LYS A 199 -19.44 30.15 25.44
CA LYS A 199 -20.47 30.70 24.55
C LYS A 199 -19.93 30.73 23.11
N SER A 200 -20.09 29.67 22.32
CA SER A 200 -19.82 29.77 20.86
C SER A 200 -20.52 28.75 19.94
N HIS A 201 -21.44 27.91 20.44
CA HIS A 201 -22.05 26.84 19.64
C HIS A 201 -22.99 27.28 18.50
N SER A 202 -23.38 28.55 18.37
CA SER A 202 -24.35 28.98 17.34
C SER A 202 -23.74 29.34 15.98
N ASN A 203 -22.43 29.64 15.90
CA ASN A 203 -21.78 30.06 14.65
C ASN A 203 -21.24 28.89 13.80
N TYR A 204 -21.04 27.71 14.39
CA TYR A 204 -20.50 26.55 13.68
C TYR A 204 -21.50 25.89 12.73
N ALA A 205 -22.75 25.72 13.16
CA ALA A 205 -23.78 25.08 12.35
C ALA A 205 -24.17 25.90 11.10
N LYS A 206 -24.13 27.24 11.21
CA LYS A 206 -24.46 28.15 10.11
C LYS A 206 -23.40 28.18 9.01
N ARG A 207 -22.12 27.97 9.35
CA ARG A 207 -21.01 27.93 8.38
C ARG A 207 -20.83 26.59 7.68
N MET A 208 -21.24 25.47 8.28
CA MET A 208 -21.23 24.15 7.63
C MET A 208 -22.15 24.07 6.39
N LYS A 209 -23.21 24.89 6.33
CA LYS A 209 -24.16 24.88 5.20
C LYS A 209 -23.61 25.51 3.92
N LEU A 210 -22.53 26.31 4.02
CA LEU A 210 -21.88 26.96 2.88
C LEU A 210 -20.83 26.11 2.17
N PHE A 211 -20.38 24.99 2.78
CA PHE A 211 -19.30 24.14 2.23
C PHE A 211 -19.78 22.84 1.59
N SER A 212 -21.10 22.58 1.56
CA SER A 212 -21.67 21.40 0.91
C SER A 212 -21.51 21.46 -0.62
N ASP A 213 -21.57 22.65 -1.21
CA ASP A 213 -21.69 22.80 -2.67
C ASP A 213 -20.36 22.82 -3.44
N GLU A 214 -19.22 23.02 -2.77
CA GLU A 214 -17.89 22.99 -3.43
C GLU A 214 -17.14 21.68 -3.29
N SER A 215 -17.75 20.65 -2.68
CA SER A 215 -17.16 19.31 -2.53
C SER A 215 -17.13 18.46 -3.82
N LYS A 216 -17.51 19.03 -4.97
CA LYS A 216 -17.59 18.32 -6.25
C LYS A 216 -16.27 18.15 -7.02
N VAL A 217 -15.11 18.41 -6.41
CA VAL A 217 -13.81 18.03 -7.01
C VAL A 217 -12.93 17.28 -6.02
N LEU A 218 -13.50 16.27 -5.37
CA LEU A 218 -12.70 15.11 -4.97
C LEU A 218 -12.38 14.34 -6.25
N LEU A 219 -11.16 14.49 -6.79
CA LEU A 219 -10.64 13.56 -7.78
C LEU A 219 -10.44 12.19 -7.11
N ARG A 220 -11.55 11.48 -6.90
CA ARG A 220 -11.58 10.04 -6.77
C ARG A 220 -11.05 9.50 -8.09
N CYS A 221 -9.74 9.28 -8.19
CA CYS A 221 -9.18 8.51 -9.30
C CYS A 221 -9.54 7.04 -9.08
N SER A 222 -10.83 6.72 -9.30
CA SER A 222 -11.29 5.36 -9.47
C SER A 222 -10.48 4.72 -10.59
N LEU A 223 -10.31 3.39 -10.56
CA LEU A 223 -9.71 2.63 -11.66
C LEU A 223 -10.42 2.94 -13.00
N SER A 224 -11.70 3.34 -12.95
CA SER A 224 -12.49 3.80 -14.10
C SER A 224 -12.09 5.16 -14.67
N ALA A 225 -11.36 5.99 -13.93
CA ALA A 225 -10.88 7.31 -14.36
C ALA A 225 -9.48 7.27 -15.00
N LEU A 226 -8.75 6.16 -14.87
CA LEU A 226 -7.47 5.98 -15.54
C LEU A 226 -7.68 5.86 -17.05
N PRO A 227 -6.77 6.39 -17.89
CA PRO A 227 -6.81 6.16 -19.33
C PRO A 227 -6.39 4.71 -19.67
N ASP A 228 -6.80 4.24 -20.86
CA ASP A 228 -6.65 2.84 -21.27
C ASP A 228 -5.18 2.40 -21.32
N GLU A 229 -4.25 3.29 -21.68
CA GLU A 229 -2.82 2.98 -21.72
C GLU A 229 -2.23 2.67 -20.33
N MET A 230 -2.72 3.35 -19.30
CA MET A 230 -2.28 3.08 -17.92
C MET A 230 -2.88 1.77 -17.40
N LEU A 231 -4.13 1.48 -17.77
CA LEU A 231 -4.75 0.19 -17.45
C LEU A 231 -4.00 -0.96 -18.14
N LEU A 232 -3.64 -0.84 -19.42
CA LEU A 232 -2.87 -1.86 -20.13
C LEU A 232 -1.51 -2.12 -19.47
N LYS A 233 -0.81 -1.08 -18.99
CA LYS A 233 0.43 -1.26 -18.22
C LYS A 233 0.22 -2.04 -16.92
N ILE A 234 -0.90 -1.83 -16.24
CA ILE A 234 -1.26 -2.61 -15.04
C ILE A 234 -1.57 -4.06 -15.44
N LEU A 235 -2.43 -4.25 -16.45
CA LEU A 235 -2.85 -5.57 -16.93
C LEU A 235 -1.68 -6.44 -17.39
N LYS A 236 -0.61 -5.86 -17.95
CA LYS A 236 0.61 -6.58 -18.34
C LYS A 236 1.31 -7.31 -17.18
N ASN A 237 1.07 -6.89 -15.94
CA ASN A 237 1.66 -7.49 -14.75
C ASN A 237 0.75 -8.52 -14.07
N LEU A 238 -0.44 -8.77 -14.61
CA LEU A 238 -1.41 -9.70 -14.02
C LEU A 238 -1.30 -11.09 -14.62
N ASP A 239 -1.67 -12.09 -13.83
CA ASP A 239 -1.73 -13.47 -14.31
C ASP A 239 -2.93 -13.72 -15.24
N LEU A 240 -2.83 -14.81 -16.01
CA LEU A 240 -3.84 -15.17 -17.00
C LEU A 240 -5.23 -15.39 -16.38
N THR A 241 -5.27 -15.94 -15.17
CA THR A 241 -6.51 -16.19 -14.41
C THR A 241 -7.21 -14.89 -14.06
N THR A 242 -6.47 -13.91 -13.58
CA THR A 242 -6.98 -12.59 -13.22
C THR A 242 -7.45 -11.84 -14.45
N LEU A 243 -6.70 -11.85 -15.55
CA LEU A 243 -7.13 -11.25 -16.82
C LEU A 243 -8.46 -11.87 -17.32
N CYS A 244 -8.58 -13.19 -17.26
CA CYS A 244 -9.82 -13.89 -17.61
C CYS A 244 -11.00 -13.47 -16.72
N ARG A 245 -10.78 -13.32 -15.40
CA ARG A 245 -11.83 -12.83 -14.49
C ARG A 245 -12.21 -11.39 -14.78
N MET A 246 -11.21 -10.51 -14.99
CA MET A 246 -11.43 -9.10 -15.31
C MET A 246 -12.24 -8.90 -16.58
N SER A 247 -12.04 -9.75 -17.58
CA SER A 247 -12.82 -9.72 -18.83
C SER A 247 -14.33 -9.88 -18.61
N LYS A 248 -14.76 -10.45 -17.47
CA LYS A 248 -16.17 -10.67 -17.13
C LYS A 248 -16.78 -9.54 -16.29
N ILE A 249 -15.97 -8.61 -15.78
CA ILE A 249 -16.42 -7.58 -14.83
C ILE A 249 -17.19 -6.46 -15.54
N ASN A 250 -16.65 -5.91 -16.62
CA ASN A 250 -17.31 -4.87 -17.39
C ASN A 250 -16.84 -4.84 -18.86
N ARG A 251 -17.54 -4.09 -19.71
CA ARG A 251 -17.22 -3.96 -21.15
C ARG A 251 -15.83 -3.39 -21.41
N ARG A 252 -15.38 -2.43 -20.61
CA ARG A 252 -14.07 -1.77 -20.78
C ARG A 252 -12.92 -2.74 -20.53
N PHE A 253 -12.93 -3.46 -19.40
CA PHE A 253 -11.96 -4.52 -19.13
C PHE A 253 -12.10 -5.67 -20.12
N ASN A 254 -13.30 -6.01 -20.59
CA ASN A 254 -13.45 -7.00 -21.66
C ASN A 254 -12.73 -6.59 -22.96
N TYR A 255 -12.75 -5.30 -23.30
CA TYR A 255 -12.02 -4.77 -24.44
C TYR A 255 -10.50 -4.76 -24.19
N LEU A 256 -10.06 -4.20 -23.06
CA LEU A 256 -8.62 -4.08 -22.74
C LEU A 256 -7.93 -5.43 -22.56
N THR A 257 -8.60 -6.41 -21.96
CA THR A 257 -8.09 -7.78 -21.83
C THR A 257 -8.01 -8.52 -23.17
N ARG A 258 -8.44 -7.94 -24.29
CA ARG A 258 -8.21 -8.52 -25.63
C ARG A 258 -6.96 -7.97 -26.30
N ASP A 259 -6.29 -6.99 -25.69
CA ASP A 259 -5.12 -6.34 -26.27
C ASP A 259 -3.99 -7.36 -26.50
N PRO A 260 -3.46 -7.46 -27.74
CA PRO A 260 -2.44 -8.45 -28.05
C PRO A 260 -1.10 -8.29 -27.32
N GLU A 261 -0.78 -7.10 -26.82
CA GLU A 261 0.46 -6.87 -26.07
C GLU A 261 0.46 -7.58 -24.72
N LEU A 262 -0.72 -7.93 -24.19
CA LEU A 262 -0.86 -8.72 -22.96
C LEU A 262 -0.44 -10.18 -23.14
N TYR A 263 -0.42 -10.67 -24.37
CA TYR A 263 -0.25 -12.09 -24.69
C TYR A 263 1.04 -12.37 -25.47
N THR A 264 2.07 -11.56 -25.26
CA THR A 264 3.42 -11.81 -25.77
C THR A 264 4.07 -13.03 -25.12
N ARG A 265 3.70 -13.31 -23.86
CA ARG A 265 4.09 -14.52 -23.12
C ARG A 265 2.85 -15.19 -22.58
N LEU A 266 2.57 -16.41 -23.04
CA LEU A 266 1.39 -17.17 -22.64
C LEU A 266 1.82 -18.40 -21.82
N ASN A 267 1.50 -18.38 -20.53
CA ASN A 267 1.72 -19.49 -19.62
C ASN A 267 0.40 -20.21 -19.37
N MET A 268 0.32 -21.45 -19.83
CA MET A 268 -0.85 -22.31 -19.79
C MET A 268 -0.45 -23.67 -19.20
N ARG A 269 0.22 -23.67 -18.06
CA ARG A 269 0.55 -24.89 -17.32
C ARG A 269 -0.67 -25.52 -16.66
N ASN A 270 -0.66 -26.85 -16.52
CA ASN A 270 -1.71 -27.63 -15.85
C ASN A 270 -3.12 -27.43 -16.42
N VAL A 271 -3.23 -27.17 -17.72
CA VAL A 271 -4.53 -27.00 -18.39
C VAL A 271 -5.14 -28.38 -18.67
N SER A 272 -6.36 -28.59 -18.17
CA SER A 272 -7.15 -29.81 -18.36
C SER A 272 -7.80 -29.86 -19.77
N PRO A 273 -7.98 -31.04 -20.38
CA PRO A 273 -8.53 -31.17 -21.73
C PRO A 273 -9.98 -30.67 -21.86
N ILE A 274 -10.71 -30.54 -20.75
CA ILE A 274 -12.07 -29.99 -20.70
C ILE A 274 -12.10 -28.53 -21.20
N CYS A 275 -10.96 -27.84 -21.19
CA CYS A 275 -10.80 -26.50 -21.76
C CYS A 275 -10.65 -26.51 -23.30
N ILE A 276 -11.45 -27.30 -24.04
CA ILE A 276 -11.39 -27.44 -25.51
C ILE A 276 -11.35 -26.09 -26.26
N ASN A 277 -11.89 -25.04 -25.64
CA ASN A 277 -11.98 -23.70 -26.22
C ASN A 277 -10.83 -22.75 -25.86
N ILE A 278 -9.83 -23.18 -25.08
CA ILE A 278 -8.81 -22.25 -24.57
C ILE A 278 -7.90 -21.72 -25.68
N PHE A 279 -7.48 -22.59 -26.62
CA PHE A 279 -6.72 -22.15 -27.77
C PHE A 279 -7.54 -21.21 -28.65
N ARG A 280 -8.80 -21.55 -28.94
CA ARG A 280 -9.71 -20.68 -29.68
C ARG A 280 -9.91 -19.31 -29.01
N TYR A 281 -9.96 -19.28 -27.68
CA TYR A 281 -10.07 -18.05 -26.90
C TYR A 281 -8.82 -17.17 -27.10
N PHE A 282 -7.63 -17.76 -27.10
CA PHE A 282 -6.37 -17.02 -27.24
C PHE A 282 -5.96 -16.73 -28.69
N THR A 283 -6.46 -17.48 -29.67
CA THR A 283 -6.09 -17.32 -31.09
C THR A 283 -6.20 -15.87 -31.57
N SER A 284 -7.30 -15.18 -31.24
CA SER A 284 -7.52 -13.78 -31.67
C SER A 284 -6.72 -12.75 -30.89
N ARG A 285 -6.12 -13.15 -29.76
CA ARG A 285 -5.41 -12.27 -28.82
C ARG A 285 -3.90 -12.41 -28.93
N CYS A 286 -3.40 -13.54 -29.41
CA CYS A 286 -1.97 -13.86 -29.41
C CYS A 286 -1.20 -13.36 -30.65
N LYS A 287 -1.60 -12.24 -31.27
CA LYS A 287 -0.97 -11.74 -32.51
C LYS A 287 0.55 -11.54 -32.40
N TYR A 288 1.04 -11.23 -31.21
CA TYR A 288 2.46 -10.97 -30.94
C TYR A 288 3.08 -12.02 -29.99
N LEU A 289 2.54 -13.23 -29.96
CA LEU A 289 3.02 -14.31 -29.11
C LEU A 289 4.48 -14.66 -29.41
N GLN A 290 5.33 -14.60 -28.38
CA GLN A 290 6.74 -14.92 -28.45
C GLN A 290 7.11 -16.14 -27.57
N GLN A 291 6.43 -16.33 -26.45
CA GLN A 291 6.72 -17.42 -25.52
C GLN A 291 5.44 -18.18 -25.18
N LEU A 292 5.46 -19.50 -25.32
CA LEU A 292 4.35 -20.39 -24.97
C LEU A 292 4.82 -21.52 -24.07
N ASP A 293 4.18 -21.67 -22.91
CA ASP A 293 4.45 -22.77 -21.98
C ASP A 293 3.18 -23.57 -21.71
N LEU A 294 3.22 -24.86 -22.04
CA LEU A 294 2.12 -25.80 -21.87
C LEU A 294 2.49 -26.95 -20.91
N THR A 295 3.48 -26.75 -20.03
CA THR A 295 3.94 -27.81 -19.12
C THR A 295 2.78 -28.43 -18.33
N ALA A 296 2.71 -29.77 -18.31
CA ALA A 296 1.70 -30.57 -17.64
C ALA A 296 0.24 -30.31 -18.12
N SER A 297 0.07 -29.88 -19.37
CA SER A 297 -1.24 -29.58 -19.96
C SER A 297 -1.66 -30.62 -20.99
N LYS A 298 -2.91 -31.09 -20.92
CA LYS A 298 -3.49 -32.02 -21.88
C LYS A 298 -4.33 -31.27 -22.90
N PHE A 299 -4.06 -31.46 -24.19
CA PHE A 299 -4.79 -30.77 -25.26
C PHE A 299 -4.84 -31.57 -26.57
N HIS A 300 -5.83 -31.25 -27.42
CA HIS A 300 -5.93 -31.85 -28.75
C HIS A 300 -4.91 -31.25 -29.71
N VAL A 301 -4.06 -32.10 -30.31
CA VAL A 301 -3.01 -31.70 -31.27
C VAL A 301 -3.56 -30.86 -32.43
N LYS A 302 -4.72 -31.23 -32.99
CA LYS A 302 -5.36 -30.47 -34.09
C LYS A 302 -5.67 -29.02 -33.70
N ASN A 303 -6.12 -28.79 -32.46
CA ASN A 303 -6.43 -27.44 -31.97
C ASN A 303 -5.15 -26.64 -31.70
N PHE A 304 -4.10 -27.32 -31.22
CA PHE A 304 -2.79 -26.70 -31.01
C PHE A 304 -2.12 -26.27 -32.32
N VAL A 305 -2.11 -27.13 -33.34
CA VAL A 305 -1.59 -26.79 -34.67
C VAL A 305 -2.34 -25.59 -35.25
N LYS A 306 -3.68 -25.63 -35.23
CA LYS A 306 -4.50 -24.50 -35.69
C LYS A 306 -4.21 -23.21 -34.92
N PHE A 307 -3.93 -23.30 -33.62
CA PHE A 307 -3.53 -22.15 -32.82
C PHE A 307 -2.20 -21.56 -33.30
N LEU A 308 -1.18 -22.39 -33.49
CA LEU A 308 0.14 -21.95 -33.98
C LEU A 308 0.08 -21.38 -35.40
N ASP A 309 -0.73 -21.96 -36.29
CA ASP A 309 -0.90 -21.44 -37.66
C ASP A 309 -1.40 -19.99 -37.67
N ASN A 310 -2.24 -19.64 -36.70
CA ASN A 310 -2.85 -18.31 -36.62
C ASN A 310 -1.98 -17.28 -35.88
N CYS A 311 -1.25 -17.69 -34.84
CA CYS A 311 -0.60 -16.73 -33.93
C CYS A 311 0.86 -17.08 -33.56
N GLY A 312 1.39 -18.21 -34.02
CA GLY A 312 2.72 -18.70 -33.71
C GLY A 312 3.86 -18.08 -34.54
N ARG A 313 3.58 -17.20 -35.51
CA ARG A 313 4.60 -16.65 -36.45
C ARG A 313 5.77 -15.94 -35.77
N ARG A 314 5.59 -15.43 -34.54
CA ARG A 314 6.61 -14.71 -33.77
C ARG A 314 7.14 -15.51 -32.58
N LEU A 315 6.75 -16.78 -32.47
CA LEU A 315 7.11 -17.64 -31.37
C LEU A 315 8.62 -17.92 -31.41
N THR A 316 9.31 -17.59 -30.32
CA THR A 316 10.75 -17.80 -30.15
C THR A 316 11.03 -18.87 -29.10
N HIS A 317 10.11 -19.07 -28.15
CA HIS A 317 10.24 -20.05 -27.08
C HIS A 317 8.96 -20.87 -26.95
N LEU A 318 9.08 -22.18 -27.09
CA LEU A 318 8.00 -23.14 -26.89
C LEU A 318 8.43 -24.17 -25.86
N ARG A 319 7.67 -24.30 -24.78
CA ARG A 319 7.89 -25.32 -23.75
C ARG A 319 6.75 -26.31 -23.74
N LEU A 320 7.08 -27.54 -24.12
CA LEU A 320 6.21 -28.72 -24.04
C LEU A 320 6.89 -29.71 -23.10
N SER A 321 6.28 -29.99 -21.95
CA SER A 321 6.83 -30.90 -20.94
C SER A 321 5.66 -31.60 -20.28
N TYR A 322 5.66 -32.93 -20.24
CA TYR A 322 4.55 -33.72 -19.69
C TYR A 322 3.17 -33.35 -20.29
N CYS A 323 3.13 -33.08 -21.60
CA CYS A 323 1.92 -32.68 -22.35
C CYS A 323 1.22 -33.88 -23.00
#